data_AF-A0A256ZA65-F1
#
_entry.id   AF-A0A256ZA65-F1
#
_cell.length_a   1.000
_cell.length_b   1.000
_cell.length_c   1.000
_cell.angle_alpha   90.00
_cell.angle_beta   90.00
_cell.angle_gamma   90.00
#
_symmetry.space_group_name_H-M   'P 1'
#
loop_
_entity.id
_entity.type
_entity.pdbx_description
1 polymer ?
#
loop_
_entity_poly.entity_id
_entity_poly.type
_entity_poly.pdbx_seq_one_letter_code
_entity_poly.pdbx_strand_id
1 'polypeptide(L)'
;MKGGGLLRWVRGRWASLIASDLYDDSLPDIASGPTVFVEEGPEEALRTIEKYRLEREFPSISRAVKRGSRRCPEASSRGMNILALSMKEGGRSASRLLEGVGVRTSLLREPLVGPVENGLRRLIAEGRKTPGEPAAAVGWGELSVKVLGEGLGGRCSEAALRALKHLREGEAFLAVATDGRDGNSPGAGGWVRGGGGVDMGEIERYLKESDSYTALRRMGGVIEGLGGGSNVADIYIYFRGVRLLD
;
A
#
# COMPACT_ATOMS: atom_id res chain seq x y z
N MET A 1 23.39 -13.09 2.46
CA MET A 1 22.44 -13.29 1.34
C MET A 1 21.89 -11.98 0.81
N LYS A 2 21.62 -10.97 1.64
CA LYS A 2 21.19 -9.62 1.23
C LYS A 2 22.19 -8.91 0.28
N GLY A 3 21.74 -7.86 -0.41
CA GLY A 3 22.57 -6.99 -1.26
C GLY A 3 23.29 -7.73 -2.40
N GLY A 4 22.58 -8.60 -3.11
CA GLY A 4 23.12 -9.44 -4.18
C GLY A 4 23.92 -10.64 -3.65
N GLY A 5 24.05 -10.80 -2.33
CA GLY A 5 24.86 -11.83 -1.72
C GLY A 5 24.39 -13.26 -1.97
N LEU A 6 23.14 -13.48 -2.38
CA LEU A 6 22.64 -14.80 -2.79
C LEU A 6 23.29 -15.23 -4.11
N LEU A 7 23.52 -14.29 -5.03
CA LEU A 7 24.09 -14.58 -6.35
C LEU A 7 25.53 -15.12 -6.27
N ARG A 8 26.24 -14.90 -5.16
CA ARG A 8 27.57 -15.49 -4.92
C ARG A 8 27.55 -17.02 -4.87
N TRP A 9 26.40 -17.62 -4.61
CA TRP A 9 26.22 -19.06 -4.51
C TRP A 9 25.60 -19.66 -5.78
N VAL A 10 25.19 -18.82 -6.72
CA VAL A 10 24.53 -19.23 -7.97
C VAL A 10 25.57 -19.40 -9.06
N ARG A 11 25.66 -20.61 -9.65
CA ARG A 11 26.64 -20.92 -10.70
C ARG A 11 26.05 -20.87 -12.12
N GLY A 12 24.75 -21.15 -12.26
CA GLY A 12 24.04 -21.22 -13.55
C GLY A 12 23.20 -19.98 -13.87
N ARG A 13 22.30 -20.13 -14.85
CA ARG A 13 21.27 -19.14 -15.13
C ARG A 13 20.24 -19.10 -14.01
N TRP A 14 19.69 -17.92 -13.74
CA TRP A 14 18.69 -17.74 -12.69
C TRP A 14 17.60 -16.76 -13.10
N ALA A 15 16.43 -16.90 -12.48
CA ALA A 15 15.36 -15.93 -12.56
C ALA A 15 14.75 -15.79 -11.16
N SER A 16 14.51 -14.56 -10.72
CA SER A 16 13.84 -14.25 -9.45
C SER A 16 12.45 -13.70 -9.75
N LEU A 17 11.40 -14.39 -9.29
CA LEU A 17 10.03 -13.88 -9.34
C LEU A 17 9.75 -13.14 -8.03
N ILE A 18 9.46 -11.86 -8.14
CA ILE A 18 9.37 -10.93 -7.00
C ILE A 18 7.93 -10.45 -6.85
N ALA A 19 7.40 -10.57 -5.63
CA ALA A 19 6.19 -9.90 -5.21
C ALA A 19 6.57 -8.75 -4.30
N SER A 20 6.19 -7.53 -4.68
CA SER A 20 6.52 -6.30 -3.97
C SER A 20 5.35 -5.84 -3.10
N ASP A 21 5.64 -5.66 -1.82
CA ASP A 21 4.83 -4.94 -0.85
C ASP A 21 5.34 -3.50 -0.63
N LEU A 22 6.21 -2.99 -1.52
CA LEU A 22 6.70 -1.61 -1.52
C LEU A 22 6.05 -0.80 -2.63
N TYR A 23 5.63 0.43 -2.32
CA TYR A 23 4.91 1.29 -3.25
C TYR A 23 5.78 1.81 -4.41
N ASP A 24 7.10 1.78 -4.27
CA ASP A 24 8.07 2.21 -5.27
C ASP A 24 8.72 1.04 -6.02
N ASP A 25 8.36 -0.20 -5.66
CA ASP A 25 8.92 -1.43 -6.23
C ASP A 25 10.46 -1.49 -6.19
N SER A 26 11.09 -0.87 -5.19
CA SER A 26 12.55 -0.83 -5.04
C SER A 26 13.13 -2.24 -4.81
N LEU A 27 13.64 -2.86 -5.87
CA LEU A 27 14.23 -4.21 -5.81
C LEU A 27 15.38 -4.37 -4.79
N PRO A 28 16.25 -3.36 -4.55
CA PRO A 28 17.20 -3.38 -3.45
C PRO A 28 16.59 -3.54 -2.06
N ASP A 29 15.40 -3.00 -1.85
CA ASP A 29 14.75 -2.93 -0.54
C ASP A 29 13.88 -4.16 -0.29
N ILE A 30 13.25 -4.71 -1.34
CA ILE A 30 12.46 -5.95 -1.27
C ILE A 30 13.34 -7.09 -0.78
N ALA A 31 13.03 -7.64 0.39
CA ALA A 31 13.82 -8.65 1.10
C ALA A 31 15.31 -8.26 1.27
N SER A 32 15.62 -6.96 1.26
CA SER A 32 16.99 -6.41 1.19
C SER A 32 17.79 -6.90 -0.03
N GLY A 33 17.12 -7.07 -1.18
CA GLY A 33 17.72 -7.24 -2.49
C GLY A 33 18.67 -8.43 -2.60
N PRO A 34 18.28 -9.67 -2.27
CA PRO A 34 19.19 -10.82 -2.26
C PRO A 34 19.83 -11.10 -3.63
N THR A 35 19.16 -10.71 -4.72
CA THR A 35 19.57 -10.86 -6.12
C THR A 35 19.87 -9.52 -6.81
N VAL A 36 20.02 -8.45 -6.03
CA VAL A 36 20.29 -7.09 -6.54
C VAL A 36 21.49 -6.53 -5.80
N PHE A 37 22.56 -6.24 -6.55
CA PHE A 37 23.70 -5.54 -5.97
C PHE A 37 23.37 -4.05 -5.87
N VAL A 38 23.47 -3.52 -4.66
CA VAL A 38 23.36 -2.08 -4.41
C VAL A 38 24.64 -1.37 -4.80
N GLU A 39 24.49 -0.10 -5.17
CA GLU A 39 25.65 0.72 -5.49
C GLU A 39 26.43 1.15 -4.25
N GLU A 40 25.71 1.34 -3.15
CA GLU A 40 26.23 1.74 -1.85
C GLU A 40 27.29 0.78 -1.33
N GLY A 41 28.46 1.34 -1.04
CA GLY A 41 29.57 0.63 -0.44
C GLY A 41 29.49 0.57 1.09
N PRO A 42 30.44 -0.11 1.74
CA PRO A 42 30.50 -0.22 3.20
C PRO A 42 30.62 1.14 3.91
N GLU A 43 30.99 2.20 3.20
CA GLU A 43 31.14 3.56 3.73
C GLU A 43 29.82 4.11 4.27
N GLU A 44 28.69 3.86 3.59
CA GLU A 44 27.34 4.28 4.00
C GLU A 44 26.98 3.69 5.38
N ALA A 45 27.23 2.39 5.53
CA ALA A 45 26.98 1.66 6.76
C ALA A 45 27.91 2.13 7.89
N LEU A 46 29.19 2.37 7.61
CA LEU A 46 30.14 2.89 8.60
C LEU A 46 29.77 4.30 9.07
N ARG A 47 29.34 5.20 8.16
CA ARG A 47 28.82 6.53 8.54
C ARG A 47 27.62 6.42 9.47
N THR A 48 26.70 5.49 9.21
CA THR A 48 25.54 5.26 10.08
C THR A 48 25.96 4.75 11.45
N ILE A 49 26.88 3.78 11.52
CA ILE A 49 27.41 3.25 12.78
C ILE A 49 28.08 4.36 13.61
N GLU A 50 28.86 5.22 12.97
CA GLU A 50 29.53 6.35 13.62
C GLU A 50 28.52 7.40 14.11
N LYS A 51 27.55 7.80 13.26
CA LYS A 51 26.49 8.76 13.57
C LYS A 51 25.74 8.40 14.85
N TYR A 52 25.43 7.11 15.04
CA TYR A 52 24.72 6.61 16.22
C TYR A 52 25.66 6.08 17.33
N ARG A 53 26.99 6.24 17.18
CA ARG A 53 28.01 5.84 18.16
C ARG A 53 27.97 4.35 18.55
N LEU A 54 27.55 3.49 17.60
CA LEU A 54 27.33 2.06 17.83
C LEU A 54 28.63 1.24 17.87
N GLU A 55 29.77 1.81 17.46
CA GLU A 55 31.05 1.10 17.41
C GLU A 55 31.51 0.52 18.76
N ARG A 56 31.21 1.24 19.85
CA ARG A 56 31.59 0.83 21.20
C ARG A 56 30.76 -0.35 21.70
N GLU A 57 29.48 -0.37 21.34
CA GLU A 57 28.53 -1.40 21.76
C GLU A 57 28.66 -2.66 20.89
N PHE A 58 28.94 -2.50 19.58
CA PHE A 58 28.98 -3.59 18.61
C PHE A 58 30.25 -3.59 17.72
N PRO A 59 31.46 -3.77 18.29
CA PRO A 59 32.71 -3.70 17.54
C PRO A 59 32.90 -4.85 16.52
N SER A 60 32.13 -5.93 16.64
CA SER A 60 32.08 -7.01 15.64
C SER A 60 31.40 -6.56 14.33
N ILE A 61 30.41 -5.66 14.40
CA ILE A 61 29.65 -5.19 13.23
C ILE A 61 30.54 -4.31 12.35
N SER A 62 31.24 -3.33 12.91
CA SER A 62 32.17 -2.48 12.13
C SER A 62 33.25 -3.31 11.43
N ARG A 63 33.76 -4.36 12.09
CA ARG A 63 34.72 -5.30 11.48
C ARG A 63 34.08 -6.11 10.36
N ALA A 64 32.86 -6.58 10.52
CA ALA A 64 32.15 -7.34 9.50
C ALA A 64 31.83 -6.47 8.26
N VAL A 65 31.40 -5.21 8.46
CA VAL A 65 31.14 -4.26 7.37
C VAL A 65 32.42 -3.94 6.59
N LYS A 66 33.54 -3.68 7.28
CA LYS A 66 34.86 -3.47 6.65
C LYS A 66 35.36 -4.68 5.86
N ARG A 67 34.98 -5.90 6.27
CA ARG A 67 35.28 -7.17 5.56
C ARG A 67 34.25 -7.52 4.49
N GLY A 68 33.13 -6.80 4.44
CA GLY A 68 32.03 -7.05 3.51
C GLY A 68 32.51 -7.04 2.07
N SER A 69 32.30 -8.17 1.38
CA SER A 69 32.85 -8.42 0.05
C SER A 69 32.22 -7.54 -1.04
N ARG A 70 33.01 -7.30 -2.08
CA ARG A 70 32.74 -6.53 -3.31
C ARG A 70 31.65 -7.18 -4.18
N ARG A 71 31.09 -6.39 -5.11
CA ARG A 71 30.09 -6.81 -6.11
C ARG A 71 30.58 -8.03 -6.90
N CYS A 72 29.66 -8.87 -7.41
CA CYS A 72 29.97 -9.96 -8.34
C CYS A 72 29.21 -9.79 -9.67
N PRO A 73 29.71 -8.93 -10.58
CA PRO A 73 28.99 -8.56 -11.81
C PRO A 73 28.65 -9.74 -12.73
N GLU A 74 29.53 -10.76 -12.78
CA GLU A 74 29.32 -11.95 -13.63
C GLU A 74 28.10 -12.78 -13.24
N ALA A 75 27.72 -12.79 -11.96
CA ALA A 75 26.54 -13.51 -11.51
C ALA A 75 25.26 -12.76 -11.90
N SER A 76 25.30 -11.42 -11.90
CA SER A 76 24.17 -10.57 -12.32
C SER A 76 23.81 -10.75 -13.79
N SER A 77 24.79 -10.92 -14.67
CA SER A 77 24.56 -11.05 -16.12
C SER A 77 23.97 -12.41 -16.55
N ARG A 78 23.90 -13.38 -15.64
CA ARG A 78 23.38 -14.74 -15.92
C ARG A 78 21.89 -14.90 -15.61
N GLY A 79 21.22 -13.86 -15.15
CA GLY A 79 19.82 -13.96 -14.78
C GLY A 79 19.10 -12.62 -14.74
N MET A 80 17.86 -12.67 -14.29
CA MET A 80 16.98 -11.51 -14.26
C MET A 80 16.06 -11.51 -13.05
N ASN A 81 15.72 -10.32 -12.59
CA ASN A 81 14.67 -10.08 -11.62
C ASN A 81 13.38 -9.73 -12.39
N ILE A 82 12.29 -10.41 -12.07
CA ILE A 82 10.98 -10.20 -12.67
C ILE A 82 10.04 -9.80 -11.54
N LEU A 83 9.56 -8.55 -11.58
CA LEU A 83 8.50 -8.08 -10.71
C LEU A 83 7.19 -8.71 -11.17
N ALA A 84 6.80 -9.80 -10.51
CA ALA A 84 5.64 -10.59 -10.85
C ALA A 84 4.35 -10.01 -10.27
N LEU A 85 4.43 -9.38 -9.08
CA LEU A 85 3.32 -8.73 -8.41
C LEU A 85 3.77 -7.38 -7.85
N SER A 86 2.98 -6.34 -8.08
CA SER A 86 3.14 -5.02 -7.45
C SER A 86 1.80 -4.37 -7.17
N MET A 87 1.80 -3.38 -6.28
CA MET A 87 0.60 -2.62 -5.92
C MET A 87 -0.07 -1.98 -7.15
N LYS A 88 0.74 -1.48 -8.09
CA LYS A 88 0.27 -0.84 -9.33
C LYS A 88 -0.47 -1.83 -10.23
N GLU A 89 -0.02 -3.07 -10.32
CA GLU A 89 -0.73 -4.12 -11.05
C GLU A 89 -2.07 -4.47 -10.39
N GLY A 90 -2.16 -4.40 -9.06
CA GLY A 90 -3.42 -4.49 -8.32
C GLY A 90 -4.41 -3.41 -8.76
N GLY A 91 -3.96 -2.14 -8.79
CA GLY A 91 -4.77 -1.02 -9.28
C GLY A 91 -5.19 -1.17 -10.74
N ARG A 92 -4.28 -1.61 -11.63
CA ARG A 92 -4.60 -1.91 -13.04
C ARG A 92 -5.65 -3.00 -13.18
N SER A 93 -5.56 -4.04 -12.35
CA SER A 93 -6.52 -5.14 -12.36
C SER A 93 -7.91 -4.68 -11.91
N ALA A 94 -7.99 -3.87 -10.86
CA ALA A 94 -9.23 -3.24 -10.43
C ALA A 94 -9.85 -2.35 -11.52
N SER A 95 -9.04 -1.52 -12.19
CA SER A 95 -9.50 -0.72 -13.34
C SER A 95 -10.10 -1.58 -14.45
N ARG A 96 -9.41 -2.65 -14.88
CA ARG A 96 -9.91 -3.55 -15.94
C ARG A 96 -11.22 -4.24 -15.56
N LEU A 97 -11.38 -4.64 -14.30
CA LEU A 97 -12.62 -5.25 -13.81
C LEU A 97 -13.80 -4.27 -13.91
N LEU A 98 -13.58 -3.01 -13.50
CA LEU A 98 -14.60 -1.96 -13.58
C LEU A 98 -14.95 -1.60 -15.03
N GLU A 99 -13.95 -1.52 -15.91
CA GLU A 99 -14.15 -1.29 -17.34
C GLU A 99 -14.96 -2.42 -17.99
N GLY A 100 -14.70 -3.66 -17.59
CA GLY A 100 -15.44 -4.84 -18.05
C GLY A 100 -16.94 -4.81 -17.74
N VAL A 101 -17.36 -4.04 -16.74
CA VAL A 101 -18.77 -3.82 -16.37
C VAL A 101 -19.30 -2.44 -16.79
N GLY A 102 -18.58 -1.73 -17.66
CA GLY A 102 -19.03 -0.47 -18.26
C GLY A 102 -18.75 0.78 -17.43
N VAL A 103 -17.92 0.70 -16.37
CA VAL A 103 -17.49 1.87 -15.59
C VAL A 103 -16.23 2.44 -16.24
N ARG A 104 -16.25 3.73 -16.59
CA ARG A 104 -15.03 4.39 -17.10
C ARG A 104 -14.05 4.61 -15.95
N THR A 105 -12.76 4.28 -16.13
CA THR A 105 -11.79 4.41 -15.05
C THR A 105 -10.67 5.41 -15.34
N SER A 106 -10.16 6.03 -14.28
CA SER A 106 -8.86 6.69 -14.26
C SER A 106 -7.98 6.04 -13.19
N LEU A 107 -6.84 5.49 -13.60
CA LEU A 107 -5.84 4.94 -12.67
C LEU A 107 -4.84 6.02 -12.29
N LEU A 108 -4.63 6.24 -10.99
CA LEU A 108 -3.58 7.13 -10.51
C LEU A 108 -2.20 6.63 -10.94
N ARG A 109 -1.39 7.54 -11.51
CA ARG A 109 -0.04 7.23 -12.01
C ARG A 109 0.95 6.92 -10.90
N GLU A 110 0.92 7.75 -9.86
CA GLU A 110 1.75 7.64 -8.65
C GLU A 110 0.96 7.01 -7.51
N PRO A 111 1.63 6.28 -6.59
CA PRO A 111 0.97 5.71 -5.43
C PRO A 111 0.36 6.79 -4.53
N LEU A 112 -0.62 6.39 -3.74
CA LEU A 112 -1.12 7.15 -2.60
C LEU A 112 -0.27 6.80 -1.39
N VAL A 113 0.52 7.76 -0.90
CA VAL A 113 1.43 7.58 0.25
C VAL A 113 1.23 8.73 1.23
N GLY A 114 1.30 8.42 2.52
CA GLY A 114 1.20 9.40 3.60
C GLY A 114 -0.23 9.58 4.12
N PRO A 115 -0.55 10.73 4.75
CA PRO A 115 -1.81 10.89 5.47
C PRO A 115 -3.05 10.65 4.60
N VAL A 116 -4.01 9.89 5.13
CA VAL A 116 -5.27 9.53 4.43
C VAL A 116 -5.95 10.73 3.77
N GLU A 117 -6.04 11.87 4.45
CA GLU A 117 -6.70 13.08 3.94
C GLU A 117 -6.10 13.60 2.62
N ASN A 118 -4.78 13.46 2.44
CA ASN A 118 -4.10 13.85 1.20
C ASN A 118 -4.44 12.88 0.07
N GLY A 119 -4.46 11.59 0.38
CA GLY A 119 -4.83 10.55 -0.57
C GLY A 119 -6.26 10.70 -1.07
N LEU A 120 -7.21 10.91 -0.16
CA LEU A 120 -8.62 11.12 -0.48
C LEU A 120 -8.82 12.33 -1.39
N ARG A 121 -8.26 13.50 -1.04
CA ARG A 121 -8.37 14.71 -1.85
C ARG A 121 -7.86 14.49 -3.27
N ARG A 122 -6.72 13.81 -3.42
CA ARG A 122 -6.13 13.52 -4.73
C ARG A 122 -6.98 12.55 -5.54
N LEU A 123 -7.43 11.45 -4.94
CA LEU A 123 -8.22 10.43 -5.64
C LEU A 123 -9.59 10.96 -6.09
N ILE A 124 -10.31 11.63 -5.19
CA ILE A 124 -11.65 12.18 -5.47
C ILE A 124 -11.55 13.28 -6.55
N ALA A 125 -10.53 14.14 -6.47
CA ALA A 125 -10.32 15.17 -7.49
C ALA A 125 -10.05 14.56 -8.88
N GLU A 126 -9.33 13.44 -8.96
CA GLU A 126 -9.11 12.73 -10.23
C GLU A 126 -10.40 12.08 -10.76
N GLY A 127 -11.15 11.41 -9.89
CA GLY A 127 -12.41 10.77 -10.25
C GLY A 127 -13.45 11.74 -10.79
N ARG A 128 -13.54 12.94 -10.21
CA ARG A 128 -14.46 13.99 -10.70
C ARG A 128 -14.07 14.56 -12.06
N LYS A 129 -12.80 14.43 -12.49
CA LYS A 129 -12.35 14.81 -13.84
C LYS A 129 -12.63 13.72 -14.88
N THR A 130 -12.88 12.48 -14.45
CA THR A 130 -13.10 11.35 -15.36
C THR A 130 -14.43 11.56 -16.11
N PRO A 131 -14.44 11.59 -17.46
CA PRO A 131 -15.61 12.02 -18.22
C PRO A 131 -16.78 11.04 -18.19
N GLY A 132 -17.99 11.60 -18.15
CA GLY A 132 -19.28 10.92 -18.11
C GLY A 132 -19.48 9.97 -16.92
N GLU A 133 -20.59 9.23 -16.92
CA GLU A 133 -20.99 8.34 -15.82
C GLU A 133 -21.55 7.02 -16.38
N PRO A 134 -21.40 5.88 -15.67
CA PRO A 134 -20.66 5.73 -14.41
C PRO A 134 -19.14 5.84 -14.59
N ALA A 135 -18.46 6.40 -13.60
CA ALA A 135 -17.01 6.58 -13.62
C ALA A 135 -16.37 6.26 -12.25
N ALA A 136 -15.10 5.89 -12.28
CA ALA A 136 -14.31 5.63 -11.08
C ALA A 136 -12.87 6.14 -11.22
N ALA A 137 -12.29 6.56 -10.10
CA ALA A 137 -10.83 6.70 -9.98
C ALA A 137 -10.30 5.58 -9.09
N VAL A 138 -9.23 4.94 -9.55
CA VAL A 138 -8.54 3.86 -8.85
C VAL A 138 -7.19 4.36 -8.36
N GLY A 139 -7.00 4.28 -7.04
CA GLY A 139 -5.75 4.53 -6.34
C GLY A 139 -5.20 3.23 -5.76
N TRP A 140 -3.89 3.22 -5.58
CA TRP A 140 -3.13 2.12 -5.00
C TRP A 140 -2.01 2.71 -4.15
N GLY A 141 -1.56 2.00 -3.13
CA GLY A 141 -0.44 2.44 -2.29
C GLY A 141 -0.68 2.17 -0.82
N GLU A 142 -0.14 3.04 0.03
CA GLU A 142 -0.10 2.84 1.46
C GLU A 142 -0.32 4.17 2.19
N LEU A 143 -1.58 4.43 2.55
CA LEU A 143 -1.93 5.59 3.36
C LEU A 143 -1.62 5.35 4.83
N SER A 144 -1.50 6.43 5.60
CA SER A 144 -1.25 6.39 7.02
C SER A 144 -2.29 7.18 7.80
N VAL A 145 -2.57 6.67 9.00
CA VAL A 145 -3.44 7.29 9.99
C VAL A 145 -2.69 7.36 11.31
N LYS A 146 -3.05 8.33 12.15
CA LYS A 146 -2.50 8.42 13.49
C LYS A 146 -3.43 7.63 14.42
N VAL A 147 -2.87 6.66 15.14
CA VAL A 147 -3.59 5.96 16.21
C VAL A 147 -3.73 6.91 17.40
N LEU A 148 -4.96 7.20 17.78
CA LEU A 148 -5.35 8.15 18.83
C LEU A 148 -6.04 7.49 20.03
N GLY A 149 -6.61 6.30 19.84
CA GLY A 149 -7.29 5.52 20.88
C GLY A 149 -7.06 4.02 20.72
N GLU A 150 -7.82 3.24 21.50
CA GLU A 150 -7.72 1.77 21.56
C GLU A 150 -8.83 1.06 20.76
N GLY A 151 -9.52 1.79 19.89
CA GLY A 151 -10.57 1.27 19.02
C GLY A 151 -10.10 0.23 18.00
N LEU A 152 -11.07 -0.33 17.26
CA LEU A 152 -10.80 -1.25 16.16
C LEU A 152 -10.81 -0.51 14.82
N GLY A 153 -9.81 -0.76 13.99
CA GLY A 153 -9.75 -0.22 12.64
C GLY A 153 -8.36 -0.28 12.03
N GLY A 154 -8.26 0.34 10.87
CA GLY A 154 -7.00 0.63 10.20
C GLY A 154 -7.15 1.77 9.21
N ARG A 155 -6.18 1.86 8.31
CA ARG A 155 -6.07 2.95 7.34
C ARG A 155 -7.16 2.87 6.27
N CYS A 156 -7.61 1.68 5.87
CA CYS A 156 -8.66 1.52 4.87
C CYS A 156 -10.04 1.90 5.43
N SER A 157 -10.40 1.39 6.60
CA SER A 157 -11.65 1.71 7.28
C SER A 157 -11.73 3.18 7.64
N GLU A 158 -10.63 3.77 8.13
CA GLU A 158 -10.56 5.20 8.40
C GLU A 158 -10.62 6.05 7.12
N ALA A 159 -10.01 5.61 6.02
CA ALA A 159 -10.15 6.26 4.72
C ALA A 159 -11.61 6.27 4.25
N ALA A 160 -12.34 5.16 4.39
CA ALA A 160 -13.75 5.09 4.05
C ALA A 160 -14.59 6.07 4.89
N LEU A 161 -14.41 6.10 6.21
CA LEU A 161 -15.14 7.05 7.07
C LEU A 161 -14.81 8.52 6.76
N ARG A 162 -13.53 8.84 6.56
CA ARG A 162 -13.12 10.20 6.21
C ARG A 162 -13.65 10.63 4.85
N ALA A 163 -13.82 9.69 3.91
CA ALA A 163 -14.38 9.98 2.59
C ALA A 163 -15.82 10.53 2.68
N LEU A 164 -16.62 10.13 3.67
CA LEU A 164 -18.00 10.62 3.86
C LEU A 164 -18.12 12.15 3.81
N LYS A 165 -17.11 12.87 4.35
CA LYS A 165 -17.08 14.35 4.35
C LYS A 165 -17.00 14.96 2.95
N HIS A 166 -16.53 14.20 1.98
CA HIS A 166 -16.23 14.66 0.62
C HIS A 166 -17.23 14.14 -0.42
N LEU A 167 -17.99 13.10 -0.10
CA LEU A 167 -18.91 12.42 -1.01
C LEU A 167 -20.26 13.14 -1.08
N ARG A 168 -20.75 13.29 -2.31
CA ARG A 168 -22.11 13.78 -2.64
C ARG A 168 -23.04 12.59 -2.88
N GLU A 169 -24.34 12.86 -2.93
CA GLU A 169 -25.31 11.86 -3.38
C GLU A 169 -24.92 11.33 -4.78
N GLY A 170 -24.99 10.01 -4.97
CA GLY A 170 -24.53 9.34 -6.20
C GLY A 170 -23.02 9.11 -6.30
N GLU A 171 -22.25 9.48 -5.28
CA GLU A 171 -20.82 9.16 -5.16
C GLU A 171 -20.60 8.10 -4.07
N ALA A 172 -19.56 7.29 -4.25
CA ALA A 172 -19.18 6.26 -3.28
C ALA A 172 -17.66 6.15 -3.16
N PHE A 173 -17.20 5.54 -2.07
CA PHE A 173 -15.79 5.26 -1.86
C PHE A 173 -15.62 3.87 -1.27
N LEU A 174 -14.57 3.18 -1.70
CA LEU A 174 -14.16 1.87 -1.22
C LEU A 174 -12.66 1.88 -0.95
N ALA A 175 -12.25 1.29 0.17
CA ALA A 175 -10.84 1.05 0.49
C ALA A 175 -10.67 -0.36 1.04
N VAL A 176 -9.63 -1.06 0.57
CA VAL A 176 -9.40 -2.45 0.92
C VAL A 176 -7.91 -2.77 0.99
N ALA A 177 -7.50 -3.41 2.09
CA ALA A 177 -6.20 -4.02 2.27
C ALA A 177 -6.21 -5.40 1.60
N THR A 178 -5.29 -5.63 0.65
CA THR A 178 -5.29 -6.85 -0.18
C THR A 178 -4.90 -8.11 0.58
N ASP A 179 -4.25 -7.96 1.73
CA ASP A 179 -3.92 -9.07 2.63
C ASP A 179 -5.11 -9.56 3.47
N GLY A 180 -6.26 -8.86 3.37
CA GLY A 180 -7.49 -9.18 4.07
C GLY A 180 -7.56 -8.64 5.50
N ARG A 181 -6.58 -7.84 5.95
CA ARG A 181 -6.55 -7.28 7.30
C ARG A 181 -6.22 -5.79 7.31
N ASP A 182 -7.15 -4.99 7.80
CA ASP A 182 -6.93 -3.57 8.01
C ASP A 182 -6.67 -3.26 9.49
N GLY A 183 -5.41 -2.97 9.80
CA GLY A 183 -4.94 -2.64 11.14
C GLY A 183 -5.17 -3.76 12.16
N ASN A 184 -5.79 -3.41 13.29
CA ASN A 184 -6.15 -4.36 14.35
C ASN A 184 -7.56 -4.94 14.20
N SER A 185 -8.28 -4.60 13.12
CA SER A 185 -9.65 -5.02 12.90
C SER A 185 -9.73 -6.41 12.24
N PRO A 186 -10.87 -7.12 12.38
CA PRO A 186 -11.10 -8.37 11.66
C PRO A 186 -11.52 -8.16 10.19
N GLY A 187 -11.75 -6.91 9.76
CA GLY A 187 -12.11 -6.56 8.40
C GLY A 187 -10.89 -6.21 7.54
N ALA A 188 -11.09 -6.19 6.23
CA ALA A 188 -10.07 -5.78 5.26
C ALA A 188 -10.18 -4.29 4.87
N GLY A 189 -11.12 -3.55 5.43
CA GLY A 189 -11.41 -2.17 5.08
C GLY A 189 -12.91 -1.91 5.01
N GLY A 190 -13.33 -1.03 4.12
CA GLY A 190 -14.75 -0.69 4.01
C GLY A 190 -15.13 0.17 2.82
N TRP A 191 -16.44 0.37 2.69
CA TRP A 191 -17.04 1.21 1.68
C TRP A 191 -18.12 2.11 2.28
N VAL A 192 -18.36 3.25 1.65
CA VAL A 192 -19.36 4.24 2.04
C VAL A 192 -19.99 4.88 0.81
N ARG A 193 -21.20 5.44 0.97
CA ARG A 193 -21.90 6.23 -0.04
C ARG A 193 -22.20 7.63 0.50
N GLY A 194 -22.19 8.63 -0.39
CA GLY A 194 -22.72 9.94 -0.08
C GLY A 194 -24.24 9.96 -0.15
N GLY A 195 -24.88 10.90 0.57
CA GLY A 195 -26.33 11.12 0.51
C GLY A 195 -27.18 10.39 1.58
N GLY A 196 -26.58 9.80 2.62
CA GLY A 196 -27.28 8.95 3.60
C GLY A 196 -27.67 9.60 4.94
N GLY A 197 -27.57 10.92 5.10
CA GLY A 197 -27.91 11.59 6.37
C GLY A 197 -27.06 11.14 7.57
N VAL A 198 -25.85 10.65 7.32
CA VAL A 198 -24.92 10.16 8.37
C VAL A 198 -24.58 11.30 9.32
N ASP A 199 -24.67 11.05 10.63
CA ASP A 199 -24.26 12.01 11.65
C ASP A 199 -22.73 12.13 11.68
N MET A 200 -22.22 13.19 11.05
CA MET A 200 -20.78 13.45 11.00
C MET A 200 -20.17 13.70 12.38
N GLY A 201 -20.95 14.16 13.37
CA GLY A 201 -20.48 14.30 14.75
C GLY A 201 -20.24 12.94 15.40
N GLU A 202 -21.09 11.96 15.12
CA GLU A 202 -20.87 10.57 15.55
C GLU A 202 -19.63 9.96 14.87
N ILE A 203 -19.48 10.13 13.55
CA ILE A 203 -18.30 9.67 12.81
C ILE A 203 -17.00 10.27 13.37
N GLU A 204 -17.01 11.55 13.72
CA GLU A 204 -15.84 12.21 14.33
C GLU A 204 -15.48 11.64 15.70
N ARG A 205 -16.45 11.16 16.49
CA ARG A 205 -16.15 10.47 17.75
C ARG A 205 -15.41 9.17 17.50
N TYR A 206 -15.90 8.34 16.57
CA TYR A 206 -15.23 7.10 16.19
C TYR A 206 -13.81 7.32 15.70
N LEU A 207 -13.60 8.35 14.86
CA LEU A 207 -12.27 8.71 14.37
C LEU A 207 -11.32 9.15 15.50
N LYS A 208 -11.81 9.89 16.51
CA LYS A 208 -11.00 10.30 17.67
C LYS A 208 -10.58 9.12 18.54
N GLU A 209 -11.39 8.06 18.59
CA GLU A 209 -11.11 6.84 19.35
C GLU A 209 -10.36 5.77 18.52
N SER A 210 -10.04 6.06 17.25
CA SER A 210 -9.45 5.10 16.30
C SER A 210 -10.31 3.85 16.10
N ASP A 211 -11.63 4.00 16.17
CA ASP A 211 -12.61 2.91 16.14
C ASP A 211 -13.41 2.88 14.82
N SER A 212 -12.70 3.01 13.69
CA SER A 212 -13.32 3.15 12.36
C SER A 212 -14.02 1.87 11.88
N TYR A 213 -13.58 0.70 12.32
CA TYR A 213 -14.23 -0.58 12.01
C TYR A 213 -15.64 -0.65 12.61
N THR A 214 -15.80 -0.25 13.88
CA THR A 214 -17.09 -0.35 14.57
C THR A 214 -18.13 0.57 13.96
N ALA A 215 -17.75 1.79 13.57
CA ALA A 215 -18.62 2.70 12.82
C ALA A 215 -19.08 2.10 11.49
N LEU A 216 -18.14 1.60 10.67
CA LEU A 216 -18.50 0.97 9.39
C LEU A 216 -19.39 -0.26 9.58
N ARG A 217 -19.14 -1.05 10.64
CA ARG A 217 -19.95 -2.24 10.94
C ARG A 217 -21.39 -1.85 11.22
N ARG A 218 -21.61 -0.78 11.99
CA ARG A 218 -22.96 -0.23 12.24
C ARG A 218 -23.64 0.25 10.96
N MET A 219 -22.84 0.80 10.03
CA MET A 219 -23.32 1.27 8.72
C MET A 219 -23.50 0.14 7.69
N GLY A 220 -23.10 -1.10 8.01
CA GLY A 220 -23.06 -2.21 7.03
C GLY A 220 -21.98 -2.07 5.94
N GLY A 221 -21.02 -1.16 6.14
CA GLY A 221 -19.99 -0.80 5.16
C GLY A 221 -18.66 -1.55 5.30
N VAL A 222 -18.59 -2.63 6.07
CA VAL A 222 -17.34 -3.38 6.27
C VAL A 222 -17.11 -4.33 5.11
N ILE A 223 -15.86 -4.46 4.68
CA ILE A 223 -15.42 -5.51 3.77
C ILE A 223 -14.84 -6.64 4.62
N GLU A 224 -15.60 -7.73 4.76
CA GLU A 224 -15.19 -8.94 5.48
C GLU A 224 -14.83 -10.07 4.50
N GLY A 225 -14.11 -11.09 4.98
CA GLY A 225 -14.01 -12.37 4.28
C GLY A 225 -13.10 -12.39 3.05
N LEU A 226 -12.19 -11.43 2.89
CA LEU A 226 -11.12 -11.56 1.90
C LEU A 226 -10.13 -12.62 2.38
N GLY A 227 -10.05 -13.73 1.65
CA GLY A 227 -9.07 -14.79 1.91
C GLY A 227 -7.66 -14.23 1.75
N GLY A 228 -6.92 -14.16 2.87
CA GLY A 228 -5.53 -13.70 2.86
C GLY A 228 -4.67 -14.58 1.94
N GLY A 229 -3.92 -13.96 1.03
CA GLY A 229 -3.10 -14.69 0.07
C GLY A 229 -1.99 -13.88 -0.59
N SER A 230 -2.13 -12.56 -0.68
CA SER A 230 -1.08 -11.66 -1.17
C SER A 230 -1.18 -10.30 -0.50
N ASN A 231 -0.08 -9.79 0.05
CA ASN A 231 0.01 -8.40 0.50
C ASN A 231 0.66 -7.56 -0.61
N VAL A 232 -0.17 -6.98 -1.48
CA VAL A 232 0.25 -5.97 -2.47
C VAL A 232 -0.39 -4.62 -2.13
N ALA A 233 -0.42 -4.32 -0.82
CA ALA A 233 -0.99 -3.16 -0.14
C ALA A 233 -2.46 -2.84 -0.46
N ASP A 234 -2.83 -1.56 -0.38
CA ASP A 234 -4.21 -1.13 -0.34
C ASP A 234 -4.66 -0.63 -1.70
N ILE A 235 -5.92 -0.93 -2.02
CA ILE A 235 -6.63 -0.41 -3.18
C ILE A 235 -7.72 0.55 -2.70
N TYR A 236 -7.77 1.73 -3.31
CA TYR A 236 -8.74 2.78 -3.01
C TYR A 236 -9.52 3.11 -4.27
N ILE A 237 -10.84 3.13 -4.21
CA ILE A 237 -11.69 3.39 -5.37
C ILE A 237 -12.72 4.44 -5.00
N TYR A 238 -12.72 5.55 -5.72
CA TYR A 238 -13.80 6.52 -5.69
C TYR A 238 -14.70 6.29 -6.90
N PHE A 239 -16.01 6.33 -6.69
CA PHE A 239 -17.01 6.16 -7.74
C PHE A 239 -17.92 7.39 -7.86
N ARG A 240 -18.37 7.66 -9.08
CA ARG A 240 -19.33 8.71 -9.43
C ARG A 240 -20.39 8.16 -10.39
N GLY A 241 -21.66 8.44 -10.08
CA GLY A 241 -22.79 8.02 -10.91
C GLY A 241 -23.04 6.52 -10.87
N VAL A 242 -22.62 5.84 -9.79
CA VAL A 242 -22.88 4.41 -9.58
C VAL A 242 -23.99 4.21 -8.58
N ARG A 243 -24.80 3.17 -8.79
CA ARG A 243 -25.63 2.57 -7.75
C ARG A 243 -24.94 1.29 -7.32
N LEU A 244 -24.25 1.34 -6.18
CA LEU A 244 -23.79 0.12 -5.54
C LEU A 244 -25.06 -0.66 -5.09
N LEU A 245 -25.06 -1.99 -5.18
CA LEU A 245 -26.18 -2.82 -4.75
C LEU A 245 -26.28 -2.82 -3.23
N ASP A 246 -27.49 -2.78 -2.70
CA ASP A 246 -27.78 -2.86 -1.26
C ASP A 246 -27.64 -4.30 -0.74
#